data_AF-I4IWI4-F1
#
_entry.id   AF-I4IWI4-F1
#
_cell.length_a   1.000
_cell.length_b   1.000
_cell.length_c   1.000
_cell.angle_alpha   90.00
_cell.angle_beta   90.00
_cell.angle_gamma   90.00
#
_symmetry.space_group_name_H-M   'P 1'
#
loop_
_entity.id
_entity.type
_entity.pdbx_description
1 polymer ?
#
loop_
_entity_poly.entity_id
_entity_poly.type
_entity_poly.pdbx_seq_one_letter_code
_entity_poly.pdbx_strand_id
1 'polypeptide(L)'
;MVVFGRPPGERGSYKQWEEDNIAPQVVFEILSPSNSAREMLKKQSFYREHGVLEMFFYDPDSHDFWGLVRANQQEDFFPVTALNFPWTSPILGIRFEMFEEGLEVFYPDGERFKDPETLFEERNQAQQERNQAQQERDQAQQERDRAFARLRELGIDPTQL
;
A
#
# COMPACT_ATOMS: atom_id res chain seq x y z
N MET A 1 -2.87 5.64 2.47
CA MET A 1 -4.09 5.84 1.66
C MET A 1 -4.25 4.66 0.72
N VAL A 2 -5.49 4.28 0.38
CA VAL A 2 -5.82 3.25 -0.62
C VAL A 2 -6.71 3.87 -1.70
N VAL A 3 -6.32 3.66 -2.95
CA VAL A 3 -6.98 4.20 -4.13
C VAL A 3 -7.17 3.09 -5.16
N PHE A 4 -8.42 2.74 -5.44
CA PHE A 4 -8.74 1.76 -6.46
C PHE A 4 -8.64 2.37 -7.86
N GLY A 5 -8.30 1.52 -8.85
CA GLY A 5 -8.15 1.95 -10.24
C GLY A 5 -6.86 2.72 -10.54
N ARG A 6 -5.91 2.81 -9.59
CA ARG A 6 -4.59 3.39 -9.79
C ARG A 6 -3.49 2.34 -9.70
N PRO A 7 -2.45 2.39 -10.55
CA PRO A 7 -1.32 1.48 -10.44
C PRO A 7 -0.52 1.75 -9.15
N PRO A 8 0.13 0.71 -8.59
CA PRO A 8 1.05 0.87 -7.47
C PRO A 8 2.20 1.80 -7.87
N GLY A 9 2.61 2.66 -6.95
CA GLY A 9 3.67 3.63 -7.20
C GLY A 9 4.00 4.44 -5.95
N GLU A 10 5.28 4.79 -5.79
CA GLU A 10 5.74 5.63 -4.69
C GLU A 10 5.27 7.07 -4.87
N ARG A 11 4.69 7.63 -3.81
CA ARG A 11 4.11 8.97 -3.81
C ARG A 11 4.48 9.66 -2.51
N GLY A 12 5.29 10.71 -2.58
CA GLY A 12 5.54 11.57 -1.42
C GLY A 12 4.31 12.40 -1.03
N SER A 13 3.41 12.64 -1.98
CA SER A 13 2.08 13.23 -1.75
C SER A 13 1.11 12.69 -2.79
N TYR A 14 -0.15 12.48 -2.41
CA TYR A 14 -1.20 12.10 -3.35
C TYR A 14 -1.88 13.35 -3.90
N LYS A 15 -1.78 13.57 -5.21
CA LYS A 15 -2.35 14.72 -5.90
C LYS A 15 -3.38 14.25 -6.90
N GLN A 16 -4.66 14.47 -6.62
CA GLN A 16 -5.76 13.95 -7.43
C GLN A 16 -5.66 14.33 -8.91
N TRP A 17 -5.19 15.55 -9.21
CA TRP A 17 -5.04 16.03 -10.60
C TRP A 17 -3.94 15.30 -11.39
N GLU A 18 -3.00 14.62 -10.72
CA GLU A 18 -2.01 13.75 -11.35
C GLU A 18 -2.51 12.29 -11.46
N GLU A 19 -3.72 12.01 -10.96
CA GLU A 19 -4.27 10.66 -10.76
C GLU A 19 -5.68 10.49 -11.35
N ASP A 20 -5.90 11.07 -12.53
CA ASP A 20 -7.18 11.07 -13.26
C ASP A 20 -8.36 11.62 -12.42
N ASN A 21 -8.06 12.51 -11.46
CA ASN A 21 -9.01 13.06 -10.50
C ASN A 21 -9.70 12.00 -9.62
N ILE A 22 -9.07 10.84 -9.44
CA ILE A 22 -9.59 9.78 -8.57
C ILE A 22 -9.21 10.09 -7.12
N ALA A 23 -10.20 10.24 -6.25
CA ALA A 23 -9.99 10.38 -4.82
C ALA A 23 -9.62 9.06 -4.15
N PRO A 24 -8.87 9.08 -3.04
CA PRO A 24 -8.74 7.89 -2.19
C PRO A 24 -10.10 7.44 -1.65
N GLN A 25 -10.34 6.12 -1.68
CA GLN A 25 -11.52 5.54 -1.04
C GLN A 25 -11.28 5.34 0.46
N VAL A 26 -10.05 4.99 0.85
CA VAL A 26 -9.67 4.80 2.25
C VAL A 26 -8.43 5.62 2.61
N VAL A 27 -8.48 6.30 3.74
CA VAL A 27 -7.37 7.09 4.28
C VAL A 27 -6.98 6.56 5.65
N PHE A 28 -5.68 6.52 5.90
CA PHE A 28 -5.09 6.23 7.20
C PHE A 28 -4.26 7.45 7.59
N GLU A 29 -4.56 8.04 8.73
CA GLU A 29 -3.82 9.16 9.32
C GLU A 29 -3.12 8.66 10.58
N ILE A 30 -1.79 8.68 10.56
CA ILE A 30 -1.00 8.44 11.76
C ILE A 30 -0.71 9.81 12.37
N LEU A 31 -1.13 10.00 13.61
CA LEU A 31 -0.94 11.26 14.31
C LEU A 31 0.54 11.44 14.64
N SER A 32 1.02 12.68 14.50
CA SER A 32 2.30 13.11 15.02
C SER A 32 2.07 14.08 16.19
N PRO A 33 3.03 14.26 17.10
CA PRO A 33 2.91 15.20 18.22
C PRO A 33 2.64 16.65 17.79
N SER A 34 3.00 17.00 16.55
CA SER A 34 2.76 18.33 15.96
C SER A 34 1.35 18.53 15.41
N ASN A 35 0.52 17.48 15.30
CA ASN A 35 -0.81 17.60 14.73
C ASN A 35 -1.75 18.35 15.68
N SER A 36 -2.24 19.50 15.25
CA SER A 36 -3.24 20.23 16.01
C SER A 36 -4.65 19.71 15.74
N ALA A 37 -5.54 19.85 16.73
CA ALA A 37 -6.97 19.54 16.56
C ALA A 37 -7.61 20.30 15.39
N ARG A 38 -7.16 21.55 15.14
CA ARG A 38 -7.62 22.37 14.01
C ARG A 38 -7.23 21.78 12.66
N GLU A 39 -6.01 21.29 12.52
CA GLU A 39 -5.56 20.63 11.29
C GLU A 39 -6.29 19.32 11.06
N MET A 40 -6.55 18.55 12.11
CA MET A 40 -7.33 17.31 12.00
C MET A 40 -8.76 17.57 11.57
N LEU A 41 -9.42 18.58 12.15
CA LEU A 41 -10.77 18.97 11.73
C LEU A 41 -10.79 19.40 10.25
N LYS A 42 -9.77 20.13 9.81
CA LYS A 42 -9.63 20.54 8.41
C LYS A 42 -9.45 19.33 7.48
N LYS A 43 -8.58 18.37 7.84
CA LYS A 43 -8.38 17.12 7.08
C LYS A 43 -9.65 16.29 6.99
N GLN A 44 -10.34 16.08 8.11
CA GLN A 44 -11.61 15.35 8.16
C GLN A 44 -12.67 15.97 7.26
N SER A 45 -12.80 17.30 7.32
CA SER A 45 -13.74 18.05 6.47
C SER A 45 -13.39 17.89 4.98
N PHE A 46 -12.10 18.03 4.66
CA PHE A 46 -11.61 17.84 3.29
C PHE A 46 -11.92 16.43 2.77
N TYR A 47 -11.61 15.38 3.53
CA TYR A 47 -11.88 13.99 3.12
C TYR A 47 -13.36 13.69 2.96
N ARG A 48 -14.21 14.23 3.85
CA ARG A 48 -15.67 14.11 3.74
C ARG A 48 -16.18 14.68 2.42
N GLU A 49 -15.73 15.87 2.05
CA GLU A 49 -16.13 16.57 0.82
C GLU A 49 -15.58 15.92 -0.45
N HIS A 50 -14.41 15.27 -0.38
CA HIS A 50 -13.69 14.74 -1.55
C HIS A 50 -13.86 13.23 -1.75
N GLY A 51 -14.93 12.65 -1.22
CA GLY A 51 -15.37 11.31 -1.61
C GLY A 51 -14.71 10.14 -0.90
N VAL A 52 -13.94 10.38 0.16
CA VAL A 52 -13.40 9.32 1.03
C VAL A 52 -14.55 8.56 1.68
N LEU A 53 -14.48 7.24 1.73
CA LEU A 53 -15.51 6.38 2.33
C LEU A 53 -15.13 5.91 3.73
N GLU A 54 -13.84 5.68 3.96
CA GLU A 54 -13.31 5.30 5.27
C GLU A 54 -12.08 6.14 5.60
N MET A 55 -12.05 6.72 6.79
CA MET A 55 -10.86 7.38 7.32
C MET A 55 -10.57 6.85 8.72
N PHE A 56 -9.38 6.29 8.90
CA PHE A 56 -8.91 5.75 10.17
C PHE A 56 -7.78 6.61 10.71
N PHE A 57 -7.75 6.75 12.02
CA PHE A 57 -6.79 7.54 12.76
C PHE A 57 -6.12 6.66 13.81
N TYR A 58 -4.81 6.78 13.90
CA TYR A 58 -4.03 6.10 14.92
C TYR A 58 -3.11 7.09 15.61
N ASP A 59 -3.17 7.13 16.93
CA ASP A 59 -2.21 7.87 17.74
C ASP A 59 -1.18 6.91 18.32
N PRO A 60 0.09 6.93 17.85
CA PRO A 60 1.12 6.03 18.34
C PRO A 60 1.54 6.32 19.79
N ASP A 61 1.29 7.52 20.31
CA ASP A 61 1.69 7.86 21.69
C ASP A 61 0.69 7.27 22.71
N SER A 62 -0.61 7.35 22.40
CA SER A 62 -1.67 6.83 23.27
C SER A 62 -2.15 5.43 22.91
N HIS A 63 -1.74 4.90 21.75
CA HIS A 63 -2.28 3.70 21.11
C HIS A 63 -3.78 3.76 20.79
N ASP A 64 -4.36 4.96 20.76
CA ASP A 64 -5.77 5.14 20.41
C ASP A 64 -6.00 4.95 18.91
N PHE A 65 -7.11 4.30 18.57
CA PHE A 65 -7.51 4.03 17.21
C PHE A 65 -9.01 4.22 17.04
N TRP A 66 -9.37 5.05 16.06
CA TRP A 66 -10.76 5.32 15.70
C TRP A 66 -10.90 5.55 14.21
N GLY A 67 -12.13 5.54 13.72
CA GLY A 67 -12.43 5.79 12.33
C GLY A 67 -13.77 6.47 12.11
N LEU A 68 -13.96 6.94 10.89
CA LEU A 68 -15.22 7.41 10.35
C LEU A 68 -15.46 6.65 9.05
N VAL A 69 -16.59 5.94 8.97
CA VAL A 69 -16.97 5.13 7.79
C VAL A 69 -18.34 5.53 7.25
N ARG A 70 -18.56 5.43 5.94
CA ARG A 70 -19.87 5.59 5.29
C ARG A 70 -20.00 4.62 4.11
N ALA A 71 -21.22 4.18 3.80
CA ALA A 71 -21.43 3.24 2.70
C ALA A 71 -21.20 3.87 1.31
N ASN A 72 -21.54 5.16 1.17
CA ASN A 72 -21.40 5.94 -0.05
C ASN A 72 -21.29 7.44 0.27
N GLN A 73 -21.05 8.27 -0.73
CA GLN A 73 -20.84 9.72 -0.52
C GLN A 73 -22.08 10.48 -0.08
N GLN A 74 -23.28 9.92 -0.30
CA GLN A 74 -24.56 10.53 0.05
C GLN A 74 -24.96 10.26 1.50
N GLU A 75 -24.27 9.34 2.18
CA GLU A 75 -24.53 8.98 3.57
C GLU A 75 -23.59 9.68 4.55
N ASP A 76 -24.09 9.80 5.78
CA ASP A 76 -23.32 10.31 6.91
C ASP A 76 -22.30 9.30 7.39
N PHE A 77 -21.24 9.82 8.00
CA PHE A 77 -20.20 9.00 8.61
C PHE A 77 -20.67 8.45 9.96
N PHE A 78 -20.43 7.16 10.16
CA PHE A 78 -20.53 6.46 11.43
C PHE A 78 -19.15 6.37 12.10
N PRO A 79 -19.03 6.71 13.40
CA PRO A 79 -17.78 6.55 14.13
C PRO A 79 -17.51 5.08 14.48
N VAL A 80 -16.31 4.63 14.16
CA VAL A 80 -15.75 3.34 14.60
C VAL A 80 -14.79 3.63 15.74
N THR A 81 -14.99 2.99 16.88
CA THR A 81 -14.19 3.15 18.10
C THR A 81 -13.86 1.77 18.67
N ALA A 82 -13.11 1.71 19.78
CA ALA A 82 -12.84 0.46 20.49
C ALA A 82 -14.10 -0.36 20.84
N LEU A 83 -15.26 0.29 21.01
CA LEU A 83 -16.54 -0.39 21.27
C LEU A 83 -17.09 -1.16 20.07
N ASN A 84 -16.55 -0.90 18.87
CA ASN A 84 -16.97 -1.54 17.63
C ASN A 84 -16.05 -2.70 17.23
N PHE A 85 -15.00 -3.01 18.01
CA PHE A 85 -14.08 -4.08 17.65
C PHE A 85 -14.61 -5.48 18.02
N PRO A 86 -14.31 -6.50 17.19
CA PRO A 86 -13.53 -6.40 15.94
C PRO A 86 -14.31 -5.71 14.80
N TRP A 87 -13.62 -4.86 14.03
CA TRP A 87 -14.20 -4.13 12.90
C TRP A 87 -13.58 -4.56 11.58
N THR A 88 -14.39 -4.99 10.61
CA THR A 88 -13.91 -5.29 9.24
C THR A 88 -14.30 -4.16 8.30
N SER A 89 -13.32 -3.58 7.62
CA SER A 89 -13.53 -2.58 6.57
C SER A 89 -14.38 -3.16 5.43
N PRO A 90 -15.57 -2.61 5.14
CA PRO A 90 -16.35 -3.03 3.97
C PRO A 90 -15.62 -2.81 2.64
N ILE A 91 -14.72 -1.82 2.56
CA ILE A 91 -14.01 -1.45 1.34
C ILE A 91 -12.75 -2.30 1.12
N LEU A 92 -12.00 -2.61 2.18
CA LEU A 92 -10.72 -3.31 2.09
C LEU A 92 -10.79 -4.80 2.46
N GLY A 93 -11.81 -5.20 3.22
CA GLY A 93 -11.93 -6.54 3.79
C GLY A 93 -10.93 -6.84 4.92
N ILE A 94 -10.10 -5.89 5.32
CA ILE A 94 -9.17 -6.04 6.45
C ILE A 94 -9.90 -5.83 7.78
N ARG A 95 -9.47 -6.53 8.82
CA ARG A 95 -10.07 -6.47 10.15
C ARG A 95 -9.14 -5.79 11.15
N PHE A 96 -9.70 -4.91 11.95
CA PHE A 96 -9.05 -4.21 13.06
C PHE A 96 -9.54 -4.79 14.39
N GLU A 97 -8.63 -5.04 15.31
CA GLU A 97 -8.93 -5.56 16.63
C GLU A 97 -7.94 -4.98 17.65
N MET A 98 -8.45 -4.63 18.84
CA MET A 98 -7.62 -4.05 19.90
C MET A 98 -7.31 -5.11 20.95
N PHE A 99 -6.02 -5.37 21.16
CA PHE A 99 -5.49 -6.29 22.17
C PHE A 99 -4.78 -5.52 23.29
N GLU A 100 -4.29 -6.22 24.31
CA GLU A 100 -3.54 -5.62 25.42
C GLU A 100 -2.27 -4.90 24.94
N GLU A 101 -1.63 -5.40 23.88
CA GLU A 101 -0.41 -4.84 23.30
C GLU A 101 -0.67 -3.74 22.24
N GLY A 102 -1.95 -3.48 21.92
CA GLY A 102 -2.36 -2.44 20.97
C GLY A 102 -3.20 -2.96 19.81
N LEU A 103 -3.24 -2.16 18.74
CA LEU A 103 -4.02 -2.44 17.55
C LEU A 103 -3.35 -3.53 16.70
N GLU A 104 -4.11 -4.57 16.37
CA GLU A 104 -3.73 -5.55 15.36
C GLU A 104 -4.63 -5.44 14.13
N VAL A 105 -4.02 -5.68 12.96
CA VAL A 105 -4.70 -5.65 11.66
C VAL A 105 -4.58 -7.03 11.03
N PHE A 106 -5.66 -7.55 10.46
CA PHE A 106 -5.70 -8.85 9.80
C PHE A 106 -6.12 -8.70 8.35
N TYR A 107 -5.49 -9.50 7.48
CA TYR A 107 -5.88 -9.69 6.09
C TYR A 107 -7.26 -10.34 6.00
N PRO A 108 -7.93 -10.28 4.83
CA PRO A 108 -9.23 -10.91 4.64
C PRO A 108 -9.25 -12.43 4.88
N ASP A 109 -8.11 -13.09 4.77
CA ASP A 109 -7.94 -14.53 5.06
C ASP A 109 -7.69 -14.85 6.55
N GLY A 110 -7.56 -13.82 7.39
CA GLY A 110 -7.31 -13.93 8.82
C GLY A 110 -5.83 -13.95 9.21
N GLU A 111 -4.89 -13.84 8.27
CA GLU A 111 -3.47 -13.67 8.61
C GLU A 111 -3.24 -12.30 9.23
N ARG A 112 -2.42 -12.23 10.29
CA ARG A 112 -2.05 -10.95 10.93
C ARG A 112 -1.08 -10.17 10.03
N PHE A 113 -1.27 -8.86 9.96
CA PHE A 113 -0.30 -7.96 9.32
C PHE A 113 1.03 -8.05 10.06
N LYS A 114 2.11 -8.26 9.31
CA LYS A 114 3.46 -8.26 9.84
C LYS A 114 3.88 -6.86 10.26
N ASP A 115 4.81 -6.79 11.20
CA ASP A 115 5.42 -5.53 11.61
C ASP A 115 6.09 -4.82 10.41
N PRO A 116 6.05 -3.47 10.37
CA PRO A 116 6.59 -2.71 9.25
C PRO A 116 8.07 -3.01 8.94
N GLU A 117 8.88 -3.29 9.96
CA GLU A 117 10.29 -3.66 9.79
C GLU A 117 10.44 -4.97 9.02
N THR A 118 9.70 -6.01 9.41
CA THR A 118 9.69 -7.29 8.71
C THR A 118 9.24 -7.16 7.26
N LEU A 119 8.20 -6.36 6.99
CA LEU A 119 7.75 -6.10 5.62
C LEU A 119 8.82 -5.38 4.79
N PHE A 120 9.56 -4.45 5.39
CA PHE A 120 10.63 -3.73 4.69
C PHE A 120 11.81 -4.65 4.36
N GLU A 121 12.20 -5.52 5.28
CA GLU A 121 13.22 -6.55 5.05
C GLU A 121 12.83 -7.51 3.93
N GLU A 122 11.61 -8.05 3.95
CA GLU A 122 11.10 -8.93 2.90
C GLU A 122 11.05 -8.22 1.54
N ARG A 123 10.60 -6.97 1.48
CA ARG A 123 10.60 -6.17 0.24
C ARG A 123 12.02 -6.01 -0.30
N ASN A 124 12.99 -5.70 0.56
CA ASN A 124 14.37 -5.49 0.15
C ASN A 124 15.01 -6.80 -0.36
N GLN A 125 14.78 -7.91 0.33
CA GLN A 125 15.24 -9.23 -0.11
C GLN A 125 14.65 -9.59 -1.46
N ALA A 126 13.32 -9.49 -1.62
CA ALA A 126 12.66 -9.78 -2.89
C ALA A 126 13.14 -8.85 -4.03
N GLN A 127 13.43 -7.58 -3.74
CA GLN A 127 14.00 -6.66 -4.72
C GLN A 127 15.43 -7.05 -5.10
N GLN A 128 16.24 -7.47 -4.14
CA GLN A 128 17.61 -7.92 -4.37
C GLN A 128 17.63 -9.19 -5.23
N GLU A 129 16.78 -10.17 -4.92
CA GLU A 129 16.64 -11.40 -5.71
C GLU A 129 16.21 -11.09 -7.15
N ARG A 130 15.23 -10.19 -7.34
CA ARG A 130 14.81 -9.75 -8.68
C ARG A 130 15.94 -9.10 -9.46
N ASN A 131 16.74 -8.26 -8.81
CA ASN A 131 17.88 -7.59 -9.44
C ASN A 131 18.96 -8.60 -9.85
N GLN A 132 19.25 -9.60 -8.99
CA GLN A 132 20.20 -10.68 -9.30
C GLN A 132 19.71 -11.52 -10.48
N ALA A 133 18.45 -11.97 -10.45
CA ALA A 133 17.85 -12.73 -11.55
C ALA A 133 17.85 -11.93 -12.88
N GLN A 134 17.64 -10.61 -12.82
CA GLN A 134 17.74 -9.76 -14.01
C GLN A 134 19.19 -9.71 -14.54
N GLN A 135 20.17 -9.52 -13.65
CA GLN A 135 21.58 -9.47 -14.03
C GLN A 135 22.06 -10.78 -14.65
N GLU A 136 21.67 -11.92 -14.09
CA GLU A 136 21.97 -13.24 -14.64
C GLU A 136 21.36 -13.44 -16.04
N ARG A 137 20.10 -13.01 -16.23
CA ARG A 137 19.46 -13.04 -17.55
C ARG A 137 20.21 -12.17 -18.56
N ASP A 138 20.62 -10.97 -18.17
CA ASP A 138 21.35 -10.06 -19.05
C ASP A 138 22.74 -10.60 -19.40
N GLN A 139 23.43 -11.25 -18.46
CA GLN A 139 24.71 -11.92 -18.71
C GLN A 139 24.55 -13.12 -19.66
N ALA A 140 23.60 -14.02 -19.40
CA ALA A 140 23.33 -15.16 -20.26
C ALA A 140 22.94 -14.72 -21.68
N GLN A 141 22.17 -13.62 -21.78
CA GLN A 141 21.79 -13.01 -23.04
C GLN A 141 23.03 -12.49 -23.81
N GLN A 142 23.95 -11.78 -23.15
CA GLN A 142 25.19 -11.31 -23.76
C GLN A 142 26.12 -12.46 -24.19
N GLU A 143 26.26 -13.50 -23.37
CA GLU A 143 27.07 -14.67 -23.71
C GLU A 143 26.51 -15.41 -24.91
N ARG A 144 25.18 -15.60 -24.95
CA ARG A 144 24.49 -16.16 -26.12
C ARG A 144 24.75 -15.35 -27.38
N ASP A 145 24.63 -14.03 -27.30
CA ASP A 145 24.81 -13.15 -28.46
C ASP A 145 26.27 -13.18 -28.96
N ARG A 146 27.26 -13.25 -28.06
CA ARG A 146 28.68 -13.44 -28.41
C ARG A 146 28.94 -14.80 -29.05
N ALA A 147 28.37 -15.87 -28.51
CA ALA A 147 28.48 -17.21 -29.08
C ALA A 147 27.87 -17.26 -30.49
N PHE A 148 26.70 -16.66 -30.68
CA PHE A 148 26.01 -16.58 -31.97
C PHE A 148 26.79 -15.75 -32.98
N ALA A 149 27.46 -14.67 -32.55
CA ALA A 149 28.36 -13.90 -33.41
C ALA A 149 29.54 -14.77 -33.88
N ARG A 150 30.17 -15.52 -32.98
CA ARG A 150 31.32 -16.37 -33.30
C ARG A 150 30.97 -17.56 -34.19
N LEU A 151 29.79 -18.16 -34.01
CA LEU A 151 29.28 -19.20 -34.91
C LEU A 151 29.07 -18.66 -36.33
N ARG A 152 28.52 -17.45 -36.45
CA ARG A 152 28.36 -16.77 -37.74
C ARG A 152 29.69 -16.47 -38.43
N GLU A 153 30.72 -16.06 -37.69
CA GLU A 153 32.09 -15.88 -38.22
C GLU A 153 32.68 -17.19 -38.77
N LEU A 154 32.32 -18.34 -38.19
CA LEU A 154 32.72 -19.67 -38.64
C LEU A 154 31.85 -20.20 -39.80
N GLY A 155 30.88 -19.42 -40.29
CA GLY A 155 29.98 -19.82 -41.37
C GLY A 155 28.86 -20.77 -40.95
N ILE A 156 28.61 -20.92 -39.64
CA ILE A 156 27.53 -21.74 -39.08
C ILE A 156 26.35 -20.83 -38.73
N ASP A 157 25.14 -21.16 -39.19
CA ASP A 157 23.92 -20.43 -38.81
C ASP A 157 23.42 -20.93 -37.44
N PRO A 158 23.52 -20.11 -36.36
CA PRO A 158 23.13 -20.52 -35.02
C PRO A 158 21.61 -20.63 -34.81
N THR A 159 20.79 -20.19 -35.78
CA THR A 159 19.31 -20.32 -35.70
C THR A 159 18.78 -21.65 -36.24
N GLN A 160 19.65 -22.45 -36.87
CA GLN A 160 19.34 -23.75 -37.45
C GLN A 160 19.88 -24.94 -36.63
N LEU A 161 20.48 -24.66 -35.47
CA LEU A 161 20.87 -25.63 -34.44
C LEU A 161 19.74 -25.80 -33.41
#